data_AF-A0A7H8UZ28-F1
#
_entry.id   AF-A0A7H8UZ28-F1
#
_cell.length_a   1.000
_cell.length_b   1.000
_cell.length_c   1.000
_cell.angle_alpha   90.00
_cell.angle_beta   90.00
_cell.angle_gamma   90.00
#
_symmetry.space_group_name_H-M   'P 1'
#
loop_
_entity.id
_entity.type
_entity.pdbx_description
1 polymer ?
#
loop_
_entity_poly.entity_id
_entity_poly.type
_entity_poly.pdbx_seq_one_letter_code
_entity_poly.pdbx_strand_id
1 'polypeptide(L)'
;MATERIEVLKSILLDLHNGASAESVQELFNEHFAGVSAIEISLMEHELMNSDTGVTFEDVMSLCNVHANLFKGAIQDVEVADTDHPGHPVQIFKQENLALRAALMRVRRLLSTYESTEDEELLPEIRKGLQRQLGLVGQFDIHYQRKEELMFPIMESYGHDSPPKVMWGVDDQIRDLFQEAKSAAEQLPDTSIQEVKDKFEAFAAEFEAMIFKEESILLMILLESFTQDDWLKIAEESDAYDYAIIKPTEKWIPARHSFSEEEAGDAADEGSEAPASIEQTSDGRFQQVIDTPDGQVTISFKPKEKKEQAINRDSQQPFGHGYLSVAEANLILDHLPMEITFVNKDDIFQYYNDSVPADEMIFKRTPSQIGRNVELCHPPKFLDKVRRIFKALREGNRDKFEMWFKSESRGKFVHVTYAAVRDESGEFQGVLEYVQDIQPFRDIDSDFYRDLD
;
A
#
# COMPACT_ATOMS: atom_id res chain seq x y z
N MET A 1 -5.00 -25.47 22.13
CA MET A 1 -3.86 -24.62 21.70
C MET A 1 -4.36 -23.46 20.84
N ALA A 2 -4.63 -23.62 19.53
CA ALA A 2 -5.09 -22.49 18.69
C ALA A 2 -6.45 -21.88 19.12
N THR A 3 -7.47 -22.72 19.33
CA THR A 3 -8.80 -22.28 19.79
C THR A 3 -8.80 -21.66 21.19
N GLU A 4 -7.86 -22.08 22.04
CA GLU A 4 -7.69 -21.56 23.40
C GLU A 4 -7.04 -20.17 23.38
N ARG A 5 -6.05 -19.96 22.50
CA ARG A 5 -5.44 -18.65 22.25
C ARG A 5 -6.43 -17.65 21.66
N ILE A 6 -7.31 -18.07 20.74
CA ILE A 6 -8.35 -17.19 20.16
C ILE A 6 -9.31 -16.69 21.25
N GLU A 7 -9.76 -17.57 22.17
CA GLU A 7 -10.64 -17.17 23.28
C GLU A 7 -9.93 -16.26 24.30
N VAL A 8 -8.64 -16.49 24.58
CA VAL A 8 -7.84 -15.59 25.43
C VAL A 8 -7.61 -14.25 24.75
N LEU A 9 -7.33 -14.23 23.44
CA LEU A 9 -7.19 -12.98 22.68
C LEU A 9 -8.50 -12.20 22.74
N LYS A 10 -9.64 -12.87 22.48
CA LYS A 10 -10.98 -12.29 22.59
C LYS A 10 -11.26 -11.69 23.96
N SER A 11 -10.91 -12.37 25.06
CA SER A 11 -11.11 -11.82 26.40
C SER A 11 -10.25 -10.58 26.64
N ILE A 12 -8.99 -10.59 26.17
CA ILE A 12 -8.10 -9.43 26.26
C ILE A 12 -8.69 -8.24 25.49
N LEU A 13 -9.14 -8.47 24.25
CA LEU A 13 -9.77 -7.44 23.42
C LEU A 13 -11.03 -6.85 24.06
N LEU A 14 -11.89 -7.70 24.65
CA LEU A 14 -13.11 -7.27 25.33
C LEU A 14 -12.81 -6.50 26.63
N ASP A 15 -11.82 -6.92 27.42
CA ASP A 15 -11.44 -6.23 28.66
C ASP A 15 -10.90 -4.83 28.36
N LEU A 16 -10.08 -4.71 27.32
CA LEU A 16 -9.58 -3.44 26.83
C LEU A 16 -10.71 -2.53 26.33
N HIS A 17 -11.66 -3.07 25.56
CA HIS A 17 -12.86 -2.35 25.12
C HIS A 17 -13.69 -1.84 26.31
N ASN A 18 -13.78 -2.60 27.39
CA ASN A 18 -14.47 -2.22 28.62
C ASN A 18 -13.68 -1.24 29.51
N GLY A 19 -12.55 -0.72 29.05
CA GLY A 19 -11.76 0.32 29.72
C GLY A 19 -10.61 -0.19 30.60
N ALA A 20 -10.21 -1.46 30.46
CA ALA A 20 -8.98 -1.96 31.08
C ALA A 20 -7.74 -1.27 30.49
N SER A 21 -6.69 -1.07 31.30
CA SER A 21 -5.44 -0.51 30.81
C SER A 21 -4.60 -1.56 30.09
N ALA A 22 -3.77 -1.14 29.13
CA ALA A 22 -2.79 -2.01 28.45
C ALA A 22 -1.96 -2.83 29.44
N GLU A 23 -1.48 -2.17 30.49
CA GLU A 23 -0.67 -2.76 31.55
C GLU A 23 -1.39 -3.89 32.29
N SER A 24 -2.71 -3.78 32.47
CA SER A 24 -3.51 -4.75 33.23
C SER A 24 -3.71 -6.08 32.50
N VAL A 25 -3.61 -6.09 31.17
CA VAL A 25 -3.78 -7.29 30.33
C VAL A 25 -2.45 -7.81 29.77
N GLN A 26 -1.34 -7.09 29.97
CA GLN A 26 -0.02 -7.43 29.45
C GLN A 26 0.53 -8.76 29.98
N GLU A 27 0.31 -9.06 31.27
CA GLU A 27 0.81 -10.29 31.87
C GLU A 27 0.11 -11.52 31.28
N LEU A 28 -1.23 -11.44 31.15
CA LEU A 28 -2.05 -12.48 30.49
C LEU A 28 -1.66 -12.64 29.02
N PHE A 29 -1.40 -11.53 28.33
CA PHE A 29 -0.93 -11.58 26.94
C PHE A 29 0.43 -12.29 26.82
N ASN A 30 1.41 -11.91 27.63
CA ASN A 30 2.75 -12.50 27.59
C ASN A 30 2.74 -14.00 27.94
N GLU A 31 1.87 -14.43 28.87
CA GLU A 31 1.74 -15.84 29.26
C GLU A 31 1.26 -16.73 28.10
N HIS A 32 0.31 -16.24 27.30
CA HIS A 32 -0.36 -17.04 26.27
C HIS A 32 0.20 -16.86 24.86
N PHE A 33 0.85 -15.72 24.58
CA PHE A 33 1.31 -15.32 23.25
C PHE A 33 2.83 -15.14 23.11
N ALA A 34 3.63 -15.56 24.10
CA ALA A 34 5.09 -15.61 23.93
C ALA A 34 5.50 -16.52 22.76
N GLY A 35 6.25 -15.97 21.81
CA GLY A 35 6.76 -16.70 20.63
C GLY A 35 5.71 -16.99 19.57
N VAL A 36 4.56 -16.31 19.61
CA VAL A 36 3.55 -16.34 18.55
C VAL A 36 3.97 -15.37 17.46
N SER A 37 3.88 -15.82 16.20
CA SER A 37 4.25 -14.96 15.07
C SER A 37 3.22 -13.85 14.86
N ALA A 38 3.63 -12.74 14.25
CA ALA A 38 2.72 -11.63 14.01
C ALA A 38 1.57 -12.03 13.05
N ILE A 39 1.82 -12.96 12.13
CA ILE A 39 0.79 -13.56 11.28
C ILE A 39 -0.24 -14.36 12.08
N GLU A 40 0.19 -15.19 13.02
CA GLU A 40 -0.73 -15.99 13.85
C GLU A 40 -1.70 -15.07 14.61
N ILE A 41 -1.20 -13.97 15.15
CA ILE A 41 -2.03 -12.93 15.80
C ILE A 41 -3.01 -12.31 14.81
N SER A 42 -2.54 -11.87 13.64
CA SER A 42 -3.41 -11.26 12.64
C SER A 42 -4.54 -12.19 12.17
N LEU A 43 -4.25 -13.49 12.02
CA LEU A 43 -5.25 -14.52 11.70
C LEU A 43 -6.30 -14.66 12.82
N MET A 44 -5.87 -14.64 14.08
CA MET A 44 -6.78 -14.70 15.22
C MET A 44 -7.67 -13.44 15.29
N GLU A 45 -7.14 -12.25 15.01
CA GLU A 45 -7.93 -11.01 14.93
C GLU A 45 -8.98 -11.05 13.81
N HIS A 46 -8.61 -11.54 12.63
CA HIS A 46 -9.53 -11.71 11.50
C HIS A 46 -10.66 -12.69 11.82
N GLU A 47 -10.38 -13.79 12.53
CA GLU A 47 -11.40 -14.75 12.98
C GLU A 47 -12.37 -14.12 14.01
N LEU A 48 -11.86 -13.23 14.87
CA LEU A 48 -12.67 -12.51 15.85
C LEU A 48 -13.58 -11.46 15.22
N MET A 49 -13.12 -10.79 14.16
CA MET A 49 -13.91 -9.80 13.43
C MET A 49 -15.01 -10.40 12.54
N ASN A 50 -14.80 -11.62 12.04
CA ASN A 50 -15.76 -12.31 11.18
C ASN A 50 -16.74 -13.21 11.94
N SER A 51 -16.64 -13.28 13.27
CA SER A 51 -17.55 -14.05 14.12
C SER A 51 -18.65 -13.17 14.72
N ASP A 52 -19.81 -13.75 15.09
CA ASP A 52 -20.96 -13.08 15.74
C ASP A 52 -20.65 -12.64 17.19
N THR A 53 -19.44 -12.16 17.46
CA THR A 53 -18.91 -11.85 18.79
C THR A 53 -19.26 -10.45 19.29
N GLY A 54 -19.78 -9.58 18.41
CA GLY A 54 -20.22 -8.23 18.76
C GLY A 54 -19.09 -7.20 18.88
N VAL A 55 -17.85 -7.57 18.55
CA VAL A 55 -16.70 -6.65 18.47
C VAL A 55 -16.72 -5.96 17.10
N THR A 56 -16.80 -4.63 17.08
CA THR A 56 -16.87 -3.86 15.83
C THR A 56 -15.49 -3.42 15.35
N PHE A 57 -15.39 -3.02 14.08
CA PHE A 57 -14.17 -2.44 13.50
C PHE A 57 -13.71 -1.18 14.25
N GLU A 58 -14.65 -0.37 14.76
CA GLU A 58 -14.35 0.83 15.55
C GLU A 58 -13.72 0.47 16.90
N ASP A 59 -14.13 -0.65 17.50
CA ASP A 59 -13.58 -1.14 18.76
C ASP A 59 -12.13 -1.58 18.58
N VAL A 60 -11.83 -2.34 17.51
CA VAL A 60 -10.45 -2.74 17.17
C VAL A 60 -9.57 -1.52 16.92
N MET A 61 -10.06 -0.51 16.18
CA MET A 61 -9.34 0.75 15.92
C MET A 61 -8.98 1.53 17.18
N SER A 62 -9.90 1.63 18.15
CA SER A 62 -9.66 2.34 19.41
C SER A 62 -8.56 1.69 20.27
N LEU A 63 -8.28 0.41 20.02
CA LEU A 63 -7.37 -0.42 20.79
C LEU A 63 -5.97 -0.56 20.18
N CYS A 64 -5.73 -0.04 18.97
CA CYS A 64 -4.46 -0.23 18.26
C CYS A 64 -3.23 0.38 18.95
N ASN A 65 -3.41 1.46 19.72
CA ASN A 65 -2.33 2.04 20.54
C ASN A 65 -2.00 1.16 21.75
N VAL A 66 -2.96 0.38 22.24
CA VAL A 66 -2.78 -0.57 23.33
C VAL A 66 -2.20 -1.89 22.82
N HIS A 67 -2.68 -2.39 21.69
CA HIS A 67 -2.21 -3.62 21.05
C HIS A 67 -0.73 -3.54 20.66
N ALA A 68 -0.29 -2.42 20.06
CA ALA A 68 1.12 -2.27 19.68
C ALA A 68 2.08 -2.35 20.88
N ASN A 69 1.65 -1.85 22.04
CA ASN A 69 2.40 -1.97 23.29
C ASN A 69 2.37 -3.41 23.83
N LEU A 70 1.25 -4.12 23.66
CA LEU A 70 1.10 -5.52 24.07
C LEU A 70 2.01 -6.47 23.27
N PHE A 71 2.20 -6.21 21.98
CA PHE A 71 3.07 -7.02 21.11
C PHE A 71 4.57 -6.78 21.33
N LYS A 72 4.95 -5.79 22.15
CA LYS A 72 6.34 -5.41 22.40
C LYS A 72 7.10 -6.55 23.11
N GLY A 73 7.93 -7.26 22.34
CA GLY A 73 8.81 -8.33 22.84
C GLY A 73 8.22 -9.75 22.79
N ALA A 74 7.01 -9.93 22.25
CA ALA A 74 6.37 -11.23 22.08
C ALA A 74 6.53 -11.81 20.66
N ILE A 75 6.76 -10.95 19.66
CA ILE A 75 6.95 -11.32 18.25
C ILE A 75 8.38 -11.83 18.04
N GLN A 76 8.51 -12.96 17.34
CA GLN A 76 9.80 -13.52 16.97
C GLN A 76 10.44 -12.70 15.84
N ASP A 77 11.74 -12.42 15.93
CA ASP A 77 12.47 -11.77 14.82
C ASP A 77 12.58 -12.74 13.63
N VAL A 78 12.22 -12.27 12.44
CA VAL A 78 12.17 -13.04 11.20
C VAL A 78 13.31 -12.53 10.32
N GLU A 79 14.38 -13.31 10.22
CA GLU A 79 15.45 -13.07 9.25
C GLU A 79 15.06 -13.73 7.92
N VAL A 80 14.77 -12.91 6.91
CA VAL A 80 14.57 -13.35 5.52
C VAL A 80 15.84 -13.05 4.74
N ALA A 81 16.25 -13.95 3.84
CA ALA A 81 17.41 -13.74 2.99
C ALA A 81 17.29 -12.44 2.16
N ASP A 82 18.42 -11.76 1.94
CA ASP A 82 18.57 -10.54 1.14
C ASP A 82 17.88 -9.26 1.66
N THR A 83 17.27 -9.26 2.85
CA THR A 83 16.61 -8.06 3.40
C THR A 83 17.58 -6.92 3.73
N ASP A 84 18.85 -7.22 3.95
CA ASP A 84 19.90 -6.22 4.22
C ASP A 84 20.36 -5.48 2.96
N HIS A 85 19.94 -5.94 1.77
CA HIS A 85 20.32 -5.32 0.51
C HIS A 85 19.84 -3.85 0.45
N PRO A 86 20.70 -2.89 0.07
CA PRO A 86 20.36 -1.46 0.10
C PRO A 86 19.15 -1.07 -0.76
N GLY A 87 18.85 -1.84 -1.80
CA GLY A 87 17.67 -1.67 -2.66
C GLY A 87 16.42 -2.44 -2.23
N HIS A 88 16.47 -3.26 -1.17
CA HIS A 88 15.32 -4.06 -0.75
C HIS A 88 14.25 -3.14 -0.13
N PRO A 89 12.95 -3.28 -0.46
CA PRO A 89 11.90 -2.39 0.04
C PRO A 89 11.86 -2.24 1.56
N VAL A 90 12.00 -3.35 2.31
CA VAL A 90 12.09 -3.34 3.78
C VAL A 90 13.23 -2.45 4.30
N GLN A 91 14.40 -2.53 3.67
CA GLN A 91 15.57 -1.76 4.08
C GLN A 91 15.38 -0.27 3.82
N ILE A 92 14.79 0.07 2.66
CA ILE A 92 14.42 1.45 2.36
C ILE A 92 13.45 1.97 3.42
N PHE A 93 12.37 1.25 3.71
CA PHE A 93 11.38 1.68 4.70
C PHE A 93 12.01 1.92 6.09
N LYS A 94 12.89 1.01 6.55
CA LYS A 94 13.63 1.20 7.82
C LYS A 94 14.54 2.43 7.78
N GLN A 95 15.25 2.67 6.67
CA GLN A 95 16.13 3.83 6.54
C GLN A 95 15.35 5.15 6.48
N GLU A 96 14.20 5.18 5.80
CA GLU A 96 13.31 6.33 5.78
C GLU A 96 12.78 6.63 7.18
N ASN A 97 12.33 5.61 7.91
CA ASN A 97 11.88 5.73 9.29
C ASN A 97 12.98 6.28 10.22
N LEU A 98 14.22 5.83 10.06
CA LEU A 98 15.36 6.41 10.77
C LEU A 98 15.60 7.89 10.39
N ALA A 99 15.53 8.22 9.11
CA ALA A 99 15.74 9.59 8.62
C ALA A 99 14.63 10.56 9.09
N LEU A 100 13.39 10.09 9.11
CA LEU A 100 12.21 10.81 9.61
C LEU A 100 12.32 11.08 11.11
N ARG A 101 12.69 10.08 11.93
CA ARG A 101 12.99 10.29 13.36
C ARG A 101 14.06 11.35 13.58
N ALA A 102 15.16 11.28 12.81
CA ALA A 102 16.22 12.28 12.89
C ALA A 102 15.73 13.69 12.50
N ALA A 103 14.81 13.80 11.54
CA ALA A 103 14.18 15.06 11.16
C ALA A 103 13.29 15.64 12.28
N LEU A 104 12.48 14.80 12.96
CA LEU A 104 11.69 15.22 14.13
C LEU A 104 12.58 15.80 15.24
N MET A 105 13.69 15.14 15.55
CA MET A 105 14.64 15.63 16.56
C MET A 105 15.21 17.00 16.19
N ARG A 106 15.48 17.25 14.90
CA ARG A 106 15.94 18.56 14.41
C ARG A 106 14.85 19.63 14.54
N VAL A 107 13.58 19.27 14.28
CA VAL A 107 12.43 20.18 14.51
C VAL A 107 12.30 20.53 15.98
N ARG A 108 12.28 19.55 16.89
CA ARG A 108 12.23 19.78 18.35
C ARG A 108 13.33 20.73 18.82
N ARG A 109 14.56 20.52 18.34
CA ARG A 109 15.71 21.39 18.66
C ARG A 109 15.50 22.82 18.15
N LEU A 110 14.98 23.00 16.93
CA LEU A 110 14.72 24.33 16.37
C LEU A 110 13.61 25.05 17.14
N LEU A 111 12.54 24.36 17.53
CA LEU A 111 11.47 24.93 18.35
C LEU A 111 11.99 25.38 19.73
N SER A 112 12.80 24.55 20.38
CA SER A 112 13.44 24.90 21.66
C SER A 112 14.43 26.07 21.53
N THR A 113 15.18 26.12 20.42
CA THR A 113 16.09 27.24 20.13
C THR A 113 15.31 28.53 19.87
N TYR A 114 14.21 28.46 19.12
CA TYR A 114 13.34 29.61 18.85
C TYR A 114 12.72 30.20 20.13
N GLU A 115 12.31 29.34 21.07
CA GLU A 115 11.73 29.75 22.35
C GLU A 115 12.74 30.41 23.30
N SER A 116 14.00 29.96 23.27
CA SER A 116 15.02 30.37 24.25
C SER A 116 15.96 31.46 23.76
N THR A 117 15.97 31.77 22.45
CA THR A 117 16.88 32.78 21.91
C THR A 117 16.36 34.19 22.15
N GLU A 118 17.23 35.08 22.63
CA GLU A 118 16.97 36.52 22.76
C GLU A 118 17.47 37.32 21.54
N ASP A 119 18.09 36.63 20.57
CA ASP A 119 18.68 37.25 19.38
C ASP A 119 17.62 37.40 18.27
N GLU A 120 17.08 38.61 18.15
CA GLU A 120 16.05 38.95 17.16
C GLU A 120 16.52 38.76 15.70
N GLU A 121 17.83 38.85 15.42
CA GLU A 121 18.38 38.65 14.07
C GLU A 121 18.43 37.16 13.68
N LEU A 122 18.51 36.25 14.66
CA LEU A 122 18.50 34.80 14.43
C LEU A 122 17.10 34.21 14.24
N LEU A 123 16.06 34.85 14.81
CA LEU A 123 14.68 34.34 14.75
C LEU A 123 14.20 34.05 13.30
N PRO A 124 14.42 34.92 12.29
CA PRO A 124 14.05 34.63 10.91
C PRO A 124 14.76 33.40 10.32
N GLU A 125 16.06 33.23 10.61
CA GLU A 125 16.83 32.09 10.12
C GLU A 125 16.40 30.78 10.80
N ILE A 126 16.04 30.82 12.09
CA ILE A 126 15.47 29.67 12.79
C ILE A 126 14.11 29.30 12.19
N ARG A 127 13.22 30.26 11.89
CA ARG A 127 11.94 29.98 11.22
C ARG A 127 12.14 29.33 9.85
N LYS A 128 13.07 29.85 9.06
CA LYS A 128 13.43 29.26 7.75
C LYS A 128 13.99 27.85 7.90
N GLY A 129 14.83 27.62 8.90
CA GLY A 129 15.32 26.28 9.27
C GLY A 129 14.19 25.34 9.67
N LEU A 130 13.24 25.82 10.48
CA LEU A 130 12.07 25.08 10.93
C LEU A 130 11.19 24.66 9.76
N GLN A 131 10.85 25.59 8.86
CA GLN A 131 10.07 25.30 7.65
C GLN A 131 10.75 24.25 6.76
N ARG A 132 12.08 24.33 6.60
CA ARG A 132 12.83 23.32 5.83
C ARG A 132 12.79 21.94 6.49
N GLN A 133 12.93 21.86 7.81
CA GLN A 133 12.89 20.58 8.52
C GLN A 133 11.48 19.99 8.54
N LEU A 134 10.44 20.81 8.71
CA LEU A 134 9.05 20.39 8.56
C LEU A 134 8.78 19.90 7.13
N GLY A 135 9.35 20.55 6.11
CA GLY A 135 9.29 20.08 4.73
C GLY A 135 9.92 18.69 4.52
N LEU A 136 11.02 18.38 5.21
CA LEU A 136 11.62 17.03 5.20
C LEU A 136 10.74 16.02 5.93
N VAL A 137 10.25 16.37 7.14
CA VAL A 137 9.32 15.50 7.89
C VAL A 137 8.10 15.19 7.04
N GLY A 138 7.49 16.19 6.40
CA GLY A 138 6.29 16.04 5.58
C GLY A 138 6.43 15.10 4.38
N GLN A 139 7.64 14.67 4.02
CA GLN A 139 7.83 13.59 3.05
C GLN A 139 7.35 12.22 3.57
N PHE A 140 7.00 12.09 4.86
CA PHE A 140 6.35 10.88 5.37
C PHE A 140 5.08 10.51 4.60
N ASP A 141 4.38 11.47 3.98
CA ASP A 141 3.21 11.19 3.15
C ASP A 141 3.57 10.29 1.95
N ILE A 142 4.76 10.46 1.37
CA ILE A 142 5.28 9.59 0.29
C ILE A 142 5.60 8.19 0.81
N HIS A 143 6.10 8.09 2.05
CA HIS A 143 6.32 6.81 2.74
C HIS A 143 4.99 6.08 2.96
N TYR A 144 3.97 6.77 3.47
CA TYR A 144 2.65 6.21 3.68
C TYR A 144 1.97 5.83 2.37
N GLN A 145 2.05 6.64 1.32
CA GLN A 145 1.48 6.28 0.01
C GLN A 145 2.07 4.98 -0.53
N ARG A 146 3.39 4.76 -0.48
CA ARG A 146 3.97 3.47 -0.90
C ARG A 146 3.52 2.31 -0.02
N LYS A 147 3.43 2.51 1.29
CA LYS A 147 2.89 1.50 2.22
C LYS A 147 1.46 1.11 1.83
N GLU A 148 0.62 2.12 1.66
CA GLU A 148 -0.82 2.01 1.39
C GLU A 148 -1.14 1.41 0.01
N GLU A 149 -0.34 1.74 -1.01
CA GLU A 149 -0.64 1.38 -2.39
C GLU A 149 0.18 0.19 -2.93
N LEU A 150 1.29 -0.18 -2.27
CA LEU A 150 2.15 -1.28 -2.71
C LEU A 150 2.12 -2.48 -1.75
N MET A 151 2.10 -2.25 -0.45
CA MET A 151 2.15 -3.34 0.54
C MET A 151 0.76 -3.83 0.95
N PHE A 152 -0.14 -2.91 1.28
CA PHE A 152 -1.50 -3.28 1.72
C PHE A 152 -2.28 -4.13 0.70
N PRO A 153 -2.24 -3.87 -0.62
CA PRO A 153 -2.89 -4.74 -1.61
C PRO A 153 -2.46 -6.20 -1.56
N ILE A 154 -1.15 -6.42 -1.42
CA ILE A 154 -0.57 -7.76 -1.38
C ILE A 154 -0.97 -8.44 -0.08
N MET A 155 -0.88 -7.72 1.04
CA MET A 155 -1.32 -8.19 2.36
C MET A 155 -2.79 -8.60 2.38
N GLU A 156 -3.67 -7.79 1.77
CA GLU A 156 -5.10 -8.11 1.60
C GLU A 156 -5.33 -9.34 0.72
N SER A 157 -4.54 -9.52 -0.34
CA SER A 157 -4.64 -10.71 -1.21
C SER A 157 -4.31 -12.02 -0.48
N TYR A 158 -3.49 -11.93 0.57
CA TYR A 158 -3.20 -13.03 1.50
C TYR A 158 -4.27 -13.21 2.59
N GLY A 159 -5.32 -12.39 2.60
CA GLY A 159 -6.43 -12.47 3.55
C GLY A 159 -6.24 -11.63 4.82
N HIS A 160 -5.31 -10.68 4.82
CA HIS A 160 -5.03 -9.80 5.96
C HIS A 160 -5.53 -8.37 5.70
N ASP A 161 -6.84 -8.15 5.69
CA ASP A 161 -7.49 -6.87 5.35
C ASP A 161 -7.64 -5.91 6.54
N SER A 162 -7.80 -6.43 7.75
CA SER A 162 -8.02 -5.61 8.95
C SER A 162 -6.83 -4.71 9.31
N PRO A 163 -5.57 -5.21 9.40
CA PRO A 163 -4.44 -4.36 9.80
C PRO A 163 -4.17 -3.19 8.83
N PRO A 164 -4.15 -3.39 7.49
CA PRO A 164 -4.04 -2.30 6.52
C PRO A 164 -5.07 -1.18 6.73
N LYS A 165 -6.35 -1.55 6.85
CA LYS A 165 -7.45 -0.60 6.96
C LYS A 165 -7.36 0.25 8.23
N VAL A 166 -6.97 -0.38 9.33
CA VAL A 166 -6.73 0.29 10.61
C VAL A 166 -5.56 1.24 10.52
N MET A 167 -4.42 0.77 9.98
CA MET A 167 -3.21 1.60 9.84
C MET A 167 -3.47 2.82 8.98
N TRP A 168 -4.18 2.67 7.85
CA TRP A 168 -4.54 3.78 6.98
C TRP A 168 -5.40 4.83 7.70
N GLY A 169 -6.33 4.40 8.56
CA GLY A 169 -7.13 5.31 9.39
C GLY A 169 -6.27 6.17 10.33
N VAL A 170 -5.22 5.58 10.92
CA VAL A 170 -4.26 6.31 11.76
C VAL A 170 -3.32 7.18 10.91
N ASP A 171 -2.90 6.72 9.74
CA ASP A 171 -2.08 7.50 8.80
C ASP A 171 -2.80 8.80 8.38
N ASP A 172 -4.13 8.74 8.16
CA ASP A 172 -4.98 9.90 7.91
C ASP A 172 -4.98 10.90 9.09
N GLN A 173 -5.11 10.41 10.33
CA GLN A 173 -5.06 11.27 11.52
C GLN A 173 -3.69 11.95 11.67
N ILE A 174 -2.61 11.23 11.40
CA ILE A 174 -1.24 11.77 11.43
C ILE A 174 -1.06 12.87 10.37
N ARG A 175 -1.63 12.70 9.16
CA ARG A 175 -1.64 13.74 8.12
C ARG A 175 -2.34 15.02 8.58
N ASP A 176 -3.50 14.89 9.22
CA ASP A 176 -4.26 16.03 9.73
C ASP A 176 -3.46 16.76 10.84
N LEU A 177 -2.94 16.03 11.82
CA LEU A 177 -2.10 16.59 12.89
C LEU A 177 -0.85 17.29 12.36
N PHE A 178 -0.19 16.70 11.35
CA PHE A 178 0.97 17.33 10.71
C PHE A 178 0.60 18.65 10.05
N GLN A 179 -0.53 18.68 9.33
CA GLN A 179 -0.98 19.90 8.66
C GLN A 179 -1.31 21.02 9.66
N GLU A 180 -1.90 20.69 10.82
CA GLU A 180 -2.11 21.64 11.91
C GLU A 180 -0.79 22.19 12.48
N ALA A 181 0.17 21.30 12.77
CA ALA A 181 1.48 21.68 13.30
C ALA A 181 2.28 22.55 12.30
N LYS A 182 2.26 22.17 11.03
CA LYS A 182 2.91 22.91 9.93
C LYS A 182 2.30 24.30 9.77
N SER A 183 0.97 24.38 9.71
CA SER A 183 0.25 25.66 9.56
C SER A 183 0.53 26.61 10.75
N ALA A 184 0.58 26.07 11.98
CA ALA A 184 0.92 26.87 13.16
C ALA A 184 2.37 27.38 13.11
N ALA A 185 3.32 26.55 12.66
CA ALA A 185 4.72 26.96 12.51
C ALA A 185 4.91 28.04 11.42
N GLU A 186 4.14 27.99 10.33
CA GLU A 186 4.14 29.00 9.26
C GLU A 186 3.61 30.36 9.72
N GLN A 187 2.77 30.39 10.76
CA GLN A 187 2.21 31.61 11.35
C GLN A 187 3.15 32.28 12.37
N LEU A 188 4.33 31.75 12.65
CA LEU A 188 5.29 32.44 13.51
C LEU A 188 5.81 33.73 12.84
N PRO A 189 5.87 34.88 13.57
CA PRO A 189 5.71 35.03 15.02
C PRO A 189 4.29 35.40 15.50
N ASP A 190 3.29 35.45 14.62
CA ASP A 190 1.92 35.89 14.95
C ASP A 190 1.22 34.91 15.90
N THR A 191 1.58 33.63 15.85
CA THR A 191 1.11 32.58 16.77
C THR A 191 2.14 32.33 17.89
N SER A 192 1.68 31.88 19.06
CA SER A 192 2.56 31.55 20.20
C SER A 192 3.44 30.33 19.90
N ILE A 193 4.73 30.39 20.27
CA ILE A 193 5.64 29.23 20.17
C ILE A 193 5.14 28.04 20.99
N GLN A 194 4.44 28.26 22.10
CA GLN A 194 3.88 27.17 22.91
C GLN A 194 2.81 26.42 22.11
N GLU A 195 1.95 27.14 21.38
CA GLU A 195 0.92 26.51 20.54
C GLU A 195 1.54 25.66 19.42
N VAL A 196 2.62 26.16 18.79
CA VAL A 196 3.35 25.40 17.76
C VAL A 196 3.97 24.14 18.36
N LYS A 197 4.56 24.23 19.55
CA LYS A 197 5.14 23.08 20.26
C LYS A 197 4.08 22.04 20.63
N ASP A 198 2.94 22.46 21.17
CA ASP A 198 1.86 21.56 21.58
C ASP A 198 1.31 20.79 20.37
N LYS A 199 1.03 21.49 19.26
CA LYS A 199 0.58 20.85 18.00
C LYS A 199 1.64 19.91 17.42
N PHE A 200 2.91 20.34 17.43
CA PHE A 200 4.01 19.51 16.93
C PHE A 200 4.19 18.25 17.77
N GLU A 201 4.14 18.31 19.10
CA GLU A 201 4.28 17.12 19.95
C GLU A 201 3.07 16.19 19.86
N ALA A 202 1.85 16.72 19.65
CA ALA A 202 0.69 15.88 19.36
C ALA A 202 0.88 15.06 18.07
N PHE A 203 1.34 15.69 16.99
CA PHE A 203 1.73 15.00 15.75
C PHE A 203 2.88 14.01 16.00
N ALA A 204 3.96 14.45 16.64
CA ALA A 204 5.17 13.66 16.79
C ALA A 204 4.93 12.39 17.62
N ALA A 205 4.06 12.44 18.64
CA ALA A 205 3.70 11.28 19.44
C ALA A 205 3.02 10.18 18.60
N GLU A 206 2.00 10.51 17.82
CA GLU A 206 1.31 9.54 16.96
C GLU A 206 2.21 9.05 15.81
N PHE A 207 3.02 9.95 15.25
CA PHE A 207 3.95 9.62 14.18
C PHE A 207 5.07 8.66 14.65
N GLU A 208 5.68 8.91 15.81
CA GLU A 208 6.68 8.02 16.41
C GLU A 208 6.07 6.66 16.77
N ALA A 209 4.81 6.64 17.23
CA ALA A 209 4.06 5.41 17.46
C ALA A 209 3.80 4.63 16.17
N MET A 210 3.50 5.29 15.06
CA MET A 210 3.32 4.63 13.76
C MET A 210 4.63 4.03 13.25
N ILE A 211 5.75 4.75 13.34
CA ILE A 211 7.06 4.22 12.95
C ILE A 211 7.38 2.93 13.74
N PHE A 212 7.07 2.91 15.04
CA PHE A 212 7.24 1.71 15.86
C PHE A 212 6.36 0.55 15.37
N LYS A 213 5.08 0.79 15.08
CA LYS A 213 4.15 -0.22 14.55
C LYS A 213 4.62 -0.76 13.20
N GLU A 214 5.13 0.10 12.33
CA GLU A 214 5.67 -0.30 11.03
C GLU A 214 6.87 -1.24 11.20
N GLU A 215 7.85 -0.84 12.00
CA GLU A 215 9.09 -1.63 12.17
C GLU A 215 8.87 -2.93 12.95
N SER A 216 8.01 -2.90 13.97
CA SER A 216 7.89 -4.01 14.93
C SER A 216 6.74 -4.96 14.62
N ILE A 217 5.77 -4.53 13.80
CA ILE A 217 4.56 -5.31 13.52
C ILE A 217 4.38 -5.46 12.01
N LEU A 218 4.19 -4.36 11.27
CA LEU A 218 3.88 -4.45 9.85
C LEU A 218 4.99 -5.16 9.08
N LEU A 219 6.22 -4.65 9.11
CA LEU A 219 7.34 -5.22 8.36
C LEU A 219 7.60 -6.68 8.75
N MET A 220 7.32 -7.07 10.00
CA MET A 220 7.44 -8.46 10.47
C MET A 220 6.40 -9.36 9.81
N ILE A 221 5.12 -8.93 9.80
CA ILE A 221 4.04 -9.63 9.10
C ILE A 221 4.38 -9.76 7.60
N LEU A 222 4.84 -8.67 6.98
CA LEU A 222 5.16 -8.68 5.55
C LEU A 222 6.32 -9.63 5.25
N LEU A 223 7.38 -9.64 6.07
CA LEU A 223 8.53 -10.54 5.89
C LEU A 223 8.14 -12.02 6.00
N GLU A 224 7.20 -12.37 6.89
CA GLU A 224 6.73 -13.74 7.02
C GLU A 224 5.75 -14.16 5.90
N SER A 225 4.98 -13.21 5.34
CA SER A 225 3.89 -13.50 4.42
C SER A 225 4.27 -13.35 2.94
N PHE A 226 5.12 -12.38 2.61
CA PHE A 226 5.40 -12.02 1.22
C PHE A 226 6.45 -12.93 0.61
N THR A 227 6.21 -13.29 -0.65
CA THR A 227 7.20 -13.97 -1.46
C THR A 227 8.24 -12.99 -2.01
N GLN A 228 9.35 -13.52 -2.52
CA GLN A 228 10.35 -12.71 -3.19
C GLN A 228 9.79 -11.98 -4.44
N ASP A 229 8.80 -12.57 -5.12
CA ASP A 229 8.13 -11.95 -6.27
C ASP A 229 7.28 -10.75 -5.85
N ASP A 230 6.63 -10.83 -4.69
CA ASP A 230 5.86 -9.71 -4.14
C ASP A 230 6.77 -8.52 -3.80
N TRP A 231 7.90 -8.79 -3.15
CA TRP A 231 8.89 -7.76 -2.85
C TRP A 231 9.47 -7.13 -4.11
N LEU A 232 9.69 -7.93 -5.17
CA LEU A 232 10.17 -7.43 -6.45
C LEU A 232 9.15 -6.50 -7.10
N LYS A 233 7.86 -6.90 -7.08
CA LYS A 233 6.77 -6.06 -7.56
C LYS A 233 6.73 -4.72 -6.80
N ILE A 234 6.87 -4.75 -5.47
CA ILE A 234 6.95 -3.53 -4.66
C ILE A 234 8.15 -2.67 -5.07
N ALA A 235 9.32 -3.28 -5.25
CA ALA A 235 10.54 -2.56 -5.65
C ALA A 235 10.39 -1.90 -7.03
N GLU A 236 9.76 -2.59 -7.99
CA GLU A 236 9.53 -2.10 -9.35
C GLU A 236 8.48 -0.98 -9.40
N GLU A 237 7.40 -1.09 -8.61
CA GLU A 237 6.31 -0.10 -8.59
C GLU A 237 6.61 1.10 -7.67
N SER A 238 7.65 1.04 -6.82
CA SER A 238 7.99 2.11 -5.87
C SER A 238 8.33 3.45 -6.52
N ASP A 239 9.01 3.44 -7.67
CA ASP A 239 9.37 4.68 -8.39
C ASP A 239 8.13 5.48 -8.83
N ALA A 240 6.98 4.82 -9.05
CA ALA A 240 5.73 5.50 -9.41
C ALA A 240 5.20 6.42 -8.30
N TYR A 241 5.59 6.17 -7.05
CA TYR A 241 5.17 6.95 -5.87
C TYR A 241 6.27 7.87 -5.32
N ASP A 242 7.50 7.79 -5.82
CA ASP A 242 8.72 8.44 -5.29
C ASP A 242 9.12 7.94 -3.87
N TYR A 243 10.21 8.47 -3.32
CA TYR A 243 10.77 8.06 -2.04
C TYR A 243 10.84 9.20 -1.02
N ALA A 244 10.70 8.85 0.26
CA ALA A 244 10.72 9.82 1.37
C ALA A 244 12.13 9.97 1.93
N ILE A 245 12.82 11.07 1.64
CA ILE A 245 14.20 11.39 2.08
C ILE A 245 15.29 10.45 1.52
N ILE A 246 15.07 9.13 1.52
CA ILE A 246 16.04 8.09 1.17
C ILE A 246 15.65 7.43 -0.16
N LYS A 247 16.52 7.51 -1.16
CA LYS A 247 16.37 6.77 -2.42
C LYS A 247 17.27 5.53 -2.43
N PRO A 248 16.85 4.44 -3.08
CA PRO A 248 17.68 3.25 -3.23
C PRO A 248 18.95 3.61 -4.00
N THR A 249 20.10 3.19 -3.48
CA THR A 249 21.40 3.39 -4.14
C THR A 249 21.66 2.33 -5.21
N GLU A 250 20.98 1.18 -5.11
CA GLU A 250 21.16 0.02 -5.97
C GLU A 250 19.79 -0.60 -6.26
N LYS A 251 19.59 -1.11 -7.48
CA LYS A 251 18.39 -1.89 -7.81
C LYS A 251 18.52 -3.26 -7.16
N TRP A 252 17.51 -3.68 -6.41
CA TRP A 252 17.48 -5.02 -5.85
C TRP A 252 17.12 -6.04 -6.93
N ILE A 253 18.01 -7.02 -7.12
CA ILE A 253 17.84 -8.13 -8.05
C ILE A 253 18.15 -9.40 -7.25
N PRO A 254 17.13 -10.19 -6.84
CA PRO A 254 17.38 -11.41 -6.10
C PRO A 254 18.03 -12.48 -6.98
N ALA A 255 18.89 -13.29 -6.37
CA ALA A 255 19.49 -14.44 -7.05
C ALA A 255 18.41 -15.49 -7.35
N ARG A 256 18.22 -15.82 -8.63
CA ARG A 256 17.30 -16.89 -9.07
C ARG A 256 18.09 -18.03 -9.70
N HIS A 257 17.80 -19.27 -9.28
CA HIS A 257 18.21 -20.46 -10.01
C HIS A 257 17.10 -20.82 -11.02
N SER A 258 17.39 -20.70 -12.31
CA SER A 258 16.51 -21.16 -13.38
C SER A 258 16.56 -22.69 -13.47
N PHE A 259 15.40 -23.34 -13.52
CA PHE A 259 15.29 -24.79 -13.75
C PHE A 259 14.83 -25.14 -15.18
N SER A 260 15.01 -24.24 -16.16
CA SER A 260 14.64 -24.47 -17.56
C SER A 260 15.72 -24.08 -18.58
N GLU A 261 16.14 -25.09 -19.36
CA GLU A 261 16.73 -25.20 -20.71
C GLU A 261 17.79 -24.24 -21.28
N GLU A 262 18.28 -23.22 -20.57
CA GLU A 262 19.40 -22.38 -21.07
C GLU A 262 20.66 -22.48 -20.20
N GLU A 263 21.16 -23.70 -19.97
CA GLU A 263 22.57 -23.95 -19.67
C GLU A 263 23.26 -24.71 -20.83
N ALA A 264 23.01 -24.23 -22.05
CA ALA A 264 23.76 -24.63 -23.24
C ALA A 264 24.66 -23.47 -23.69
N GLY A 265 25.69 -23.16 -22.90
CA GLY A 265 26.84 -22.41 -23.38
C GLY A 265 27.18 -21.14 -22.59
N ASP A 266 27.77 -21.30 -21.41
CA ASP A 266 29.04 -20.65 -21.03
C ASP A 266 29.28 -20.81 -19.52
N ALA A 267 30.01 -21.86 -19.14
CA ALA A 267 30.77 -21.90 -17.89
C ALA A 267 31.80 -23.03 -18.01
N ALA A 268 32.86 -22.78 -18.77
CA ALA A 268 34.09 -23.54 -18.64
C ALA A 268 34.81 -23.06 -17.36
N ASP A 269 35.07 -24.03 -16.48
CA ASP A 269 36.11 -24.06 -15.45
C ASP A 269 35.97 -23.11 -14.24
N GLU A 270 35.53 -23.63 -13.10
CA GLU A 270 36.43 -24.07 -12.00
C GLU A 270 35.62 -24.50 -10.75
N GLY A 271 35.82 -25.74 -10.29
CA GLY A 271 35.87 -26.08 -8.86
C GLY A 271 34.59 -26.54 -8.10
N SER A 272 34.34 -27.85 -8.11
CA SER A 272 33.97 -28.68 -6.93
C SER A 272 32.58 -28.52 -6.26
N GLU A 273 31.61 -29.39 -6.59
CA GLU A 273 31.15 -30.55 -5.79
C GLU A 273 30.05 -31.34 -6.56
N ALA A 274 29.86 -32.63 -6.23
CA ALA A 274 29.25 -33.73 -7.00
C ALA A 274 28.01 -33.44 -7.90
N PRO A 275 27.92 -34.03 -9.12
CA PRO A 275 26.77 -33.84 -9.99
C PRO A 275 25.59 -34.71 -9.55
N ALA A 276 24.47 -34.08 -9.18
CA ALA A 276 23.18 -34.75 -9.13
C ALA A 276 22.72 -35.07 -10.56
N SER A 277 22.65 -36.35 -10.92
CA SER A 277 22.15 -36.80 -12.21
C SER A 277 20.62 -36.73 -12.27
N ILE A 278 20.10 -35.89 -13.17
CA ILE A 278 18.66 -35.79 -13.48
C ILE A 278 18.36 -36.81 -14.58
N GLU A 279 17.52 -37.80 -14.31
CA GLU A 279 17.04 -38.74 -15.32
C GLU A 279 15.57 -38.46 -15.68
N GLN A 280 15.33 -38.19 -16.96
CA GLN A 280 13.99 -38.10 -17.52
C GLN A 280 13.46 -39.53 -17.75
N THR A 281 12.45 -39.92 -16.98
CA THR A 281 11.78 -41.21 -17.18
C THR A 281 10.95 -41.18 -18.47
N SER A 282 10.74 -42.32 -19.12
CA SER A 282 9.98 -42.50 -20.36
C SER A 282 8.54 -41.94 -20.35
N ASP A 283 8.05 -41.56 -19.17
CA ASP A 283 6.67 -41.25 -18.86
C ASP A 283 6.42 -39.72 -18.79
N GLY A 284 7.47 -38.93 -19.07
CA GLY A 284 7.48 -37.47 -18.97
C GLY A 284 7.50 -36.95 -17.53
N ARG A 285 7.94 -37.78 -16.56
CA ARG A 285 8.16 -37.39 -15.17
C ARG A 285 9.63 -37.10 -14.94
N PHE A 286 9.90 -35.98 -14.26
CA PHE A 286 11.21 -35.67 -13.74
C PHE A 286 11.38 -36.40 -12.41
N GLN A 287 12.54 -37.03 -12.20
CA GLN A 287 12.93 -37.63 -10.93
C GLN A 287 14.30 -37.09 -10.53
N GLN A 288 14.40 -36.58 -9.31
CA GLN A 288 15.66 -36.18 -8.70
C GLN A 288 15.79 -36.86 -7.34
N VAL A 289 16.95 -37.48 -7.12
CA VAL A 289 17.33 -38.08 -5.84
C VAL A 289 18.25 -37.10 -5.13
N ILE A 290 17.85 -36.67 -3.94
CA ILE A 290 18.62 -35.81 -3.06
C ILE A 290 19.16 -36.68 -1.93
N ASP A 291 20.49 -36.78 -1.84
CA ASP A 291 21.18 -37.42 -0.72
C ASP A 291 21.20 -36.46 0.47
N THR A 292 20.55 -36.84 1.57
CA THR A 292 20.63 -36.14 2.86
C THR A 292 21.35 -37.01 3.90
N PRO A 293 21.88 -36.44 4.99
CA PRO A 293 22.56 -37.20 6.05
C PRO A 293 21.70 -38.31 6.66
N ASP A 294 20.37 -38.17 6.60
CA ASP A 294 19.39 -39.13 7.13
C ASP A 294 18.79 -40.07 6.05
N GLY A 295 19.28 -40.01 4.79
CA GLY A 295 18.89 -40.90 3.70
C GLY A 295 18.58 -40.20 2.37
N GLN A 296 18.22 -40.99 1.34
CA GLN A 296 17.88 -40.48 0.02
C GLN A 296 16.40 -40.12 -0.10
N VAL A 297 16.10 -38.89 -0.52
CA VAL A 297 14.75 -38.42 -0.84
C VAL A 297 14.61 -38.32 -2.35
N THR A 298 13.64 -39.04 -2.93
CA THR A 298 13.33 -38.92 -4.37
C THR A 298 12.11 -38.04 -4.57
N ILE A 299 12.27 -36.91 -5.25
CA ILE A 299 11.18 -36.02 -5.65
C ILE A 299 10.81 -36.35 -7.10
N SER A 300 9.54 -36.61 -7.36
CA SER A 300 9.01 -36.79 -8.72
C SER A 300 7.84 -35.86 -8.99
N PHE A 301 7.90 -35.13 -10.09
CA PHE A 301 6.80 -34.29 -10.55
C PHE A 301 6.56 -34.45 -12.06
N LYS A 302 5.31 -34.24 -12.45
CA LYS A 302 4.89 -34.13 -13.86
C LYS A 302 4.29 -32.75 -14.04
N PRO A 303 4.87 -31.87 -14.89
CA PRO A 303 4.24 -30.59 -15.20
C PRO A 303 2.83 -30.84 -15.73
N LYS A 304 1.83 -30.12 -15.23
CA LYS A 304 0.51 -30.11 -15.87
C LYS A 304 0.66 -29.43 -17.23
N GLU A 305 0.22 -30.08 -18.30
CA GLU A 305 0.04 -29.41 -19.59
C GLU A 305 -0.95 -28.26 -19.40
N LYS A 306 -0.47 -27.02 -19.50
CA LYS A 306 -1.32 -25.83 -19.58
C LYS A 306 -2.17 -25.95 -20.84
N LYS A 307 -3.45 -26.30 -20.69
CA LYS A 307 -4.46 -26.06 -21.73
C LYS A 307 -4.82 -24.58 -21.73
N GLU A 308 -3.90 -23.75 -22.21
CA GLU A 308 -4.25 -22.39 -22.61
C GLU A 308 -4.91 -22.46 -23.99
N GLN A 309 -6.24 -22.41 -24.05
CA GLN A 309 -6.88 -21.87 -25.24
C GLN A 309 -6.56 -20.36 -25.24
N ALA A 310 -5.37 -20.01 -25.73
CA ALA A 310 -4.98 -18.62 -25.89
C ALA A 310 -5.91 -18.00 -26.94
N ILE A 311 -6.84 -17.17 -26.49
CA ILE A 311 -7.62 -16.29 -27.37
C ILE A 311 -6.59 -15.40 -28.07
N ASN A 312 -6.53 -15.47 -29.40
CA ASN A 312 -5.66 -14.60 -30.17
C ASN A 312 -6.14 -13.15 -30.00
N ARG A 313 -5.33 -12.32 -29.31
CA ARG A 313 -5.64 -10.93 -28.99
C ARG A 313 -5.76 -10.03 -30.21
N ASP A 314 -5.19 -10.45 -31.34
CA ASP A 314 -5.22 -9.73 -32.63
C ASP A 314 -6.41 -10.14 -33.50
N SER A 315 -7.20 -11.14 -33.07
CA SER A 315 -8.40 -11.53 -33.81
C SER A 315 -9.46 -10.44 -33.74
N GLN A 316 -9.99 -10.06 -34.90
CA GLN A 316 -11.09 -9.10 -35.01
C GLN A 316 -12.36 -9.67 -34.38
N GLN A 317 -12.90 -8.97 -33.39
CA GLN A 317 -14.14 -9.31 -32.71
C GLN A 317 -15.19 -8.23 -33.00
N PRO A 318 -16.48 -8.60 -33.15
CA PRO A 318 -17.54 -7.62 -33.27
C PRO A 318 -17.60 -6.74 -32.02
N PHE A 319 -17.54 -5.42 -32.20
CA PHE A 319 -17.54 -4.43 -31.13
C PHE A 319 -18.49 -3.29 -31.49
N GLY A 320 -19.63 -3.20 -30.80
CA GLY A 320 -20.68 -2.22 -31.11
C GLY A 320 -21.12 -2.26 -32.58
N HIS A 321 -20.82 -1.19 -33.32
CA HIS A 321 -21.13 -1.05 -34.76
C HIS A 321 -19.94 -1.37 -35.70
N GLY A 322 -18.89 -2.01 -35.19
CA GLY A 322 -17.69 -2.34 -35.97
C GLY A 322 -17.01 -3.62 -35.50
N TYR A 323 -15.73 -3.73 -35.83
CA TYR A 323 -14.86 -4.82 -35.39
C TYR A 323 -13.58 -4.22 -34.82
N LEU A 324 -13.14 -4.76 -33.69
CA LEU A 324 -11.87 -4.43 -33.06
C LEU A 324 -11.22 -5.71 -32.56
N SER A 325 -9.91 -5.79 -32.66
CA SER A 325 -9.15 -6.75 -31.86
C SER A 325 -9.04 -6.29 -30.40
N VAL A 326 -8.67 -7.19 -29.50
CA VAL A 326 -8.41 -6.82 -28.09
C VAL A 326 -7.25 -5.83 -28.01
N ALA A 327 -6.24 -5.99 -28.87
CA ALA A 327 -5.11 -5.06 -28.95
C ALA A 327 -5.53 -3.66 -29.40
N GLU A 328 -6.36 -3.55 -30.43
CA GLU A 328 -6.87 -2.26 -30.91
C GLU A 328 -7.79 -1.58 -29.89
N ALA A 329 -8.64 -2.35 -29.20
CA ALA A 329 -9.49 -1.82 -28.13
C ALA A 329 -8.65 -1.23 -26.98
N ASN A 330 -7.56 -1.91 -26.59
CA ASN A 330 -6.63 -1.40 -25.58
C ASN A 330 -6.00 -0.07 -26.02
N LEU A 331 -5.47 -0.03 -27.25
CA LEU A 331 -4.86 1.18 -27.81
C LEU A 331 -5.85 2.35 -27.86
N ILE A 332 -7.10 2.12 -28.24
CA ILE A 332 -8.13 3.16 -28.25
C ILE A 332 -8.34 3.70 -26.84
N LEU A 333 -8.48 2.83 -25.83
CA LEU A 333 -8.69 3.24 -24.44
C LEU A 333 -7.49 4.03 -23.90
N ASP A 334 -6.26 3.62 -24.22
CA ASP A 334 -5.04 4.32 -23.82
C ASP A 334 -4.87 5.68 -24.52
N HIS A 335 -5.51 5.91 -25.69
CA HIS A 335 -5.42 7.20 -26.39
C HIS A 335 -6.59 8.14 -26.09
N LEU A 336 -7.52 7.76 -25.19
CA LEU A 336 -8.56 8.67 -24.75
C LEU A 336 -7.97 9.78 -23.87
N PRO A 337 -8.46 11.04 -23.99
CA PRO A 337 -7.95 12.17 -23.21
C PRO A 337 -8.53 12.18 -21.79
N MET A 338 -8.65 11.00 -21.17
CA MET A 338 -9.18 10.78 -19.83
C MET A 338 -8.58 9.50 -19.23
N GLU A 339 -8.31 9.56 -17.92
CA GLU A 339 -8.03 8.37 -17.12
C GLU A 339 -9.35 7.64 -16.90
N ILE A 340 -9.36 6.32 -17.12
CA ILE A 340 -10.52 5.45 -17.01
C ILE A 340 -10.21 4.41 -15.95
N THR A 341 -11.21 4.14 -15.11
CA THR A 341 -11.19 3.04 -14.15
C THR A 341 -12.55 2.34 -14.21
N PHE A 342 -12.55 1.00 -14.25
CA PHE A 342 -13.77 0.21 -14.25
C PHE A 342 -13.79 -0.75 -13.06
N VAL A 343 -14.88 -0.68 -12.30
CA VAL A 343 -15.21 -1.57 -11.19
C VAL A 343 -16.46 -2.35 -11.57
N ASN A 344 -16.43 -3.67 -11.48
CA ASN A 344 -17.55 -4.51 -11.91
C ASN A 344 -18.72 -4.50 -10.90
N LYS A 345 -19.78 -5.25 -11.22
CA LYS A 345 -20.97 -5.38 -10.37
C LYS A 345 -20.73 -6.06 -9.03
N ASP A 346 -19.60 -6.72 -8.82
CA ASP A 346 -19.22 -7.32 -7.53
C ASP A 346 -18.31 -6.38 -6.73
N ASP A 347 -18.25 -5.11 -7.11
CA ASP A 347 -17.43 -4.06 -6.49
C ASP A 347 -15.92 -4.34 -6.58
N ILE A 348 -15.50 -5.13 -7.59
CA ILE A 348 -14.09 -5.48 -7.83
C ILE A 348 -13.49 -4.58 -8.90
N PHE A 349 -12.33 -3.99 -8.60
CA PHE A 349 -11.53 -3.19 -9.53
C PHE A 349 -11.02 -4.10 -10.67
N GLN A 350 -11.43 -3.85 -11.91
CA GLN A 350 -11.13 -4.72 -13.04
C GLN A 350 -10.11 -4.14 -14.02
N TYR A 351 -10.10 -2.81 -14.19
CA TYR A 351 -9.39 -2.20 -15.30
C TYR A 351 -9.09 -0.73 -15.03
N TYR A 352 -7.93 -0.28 -15.52
CA TYR A 352 -7.61 1.12 -15.78
C TYR A 352 -6.86 1.23 -17.11
N ASN A 353 -6.86 2.40 -17.75
CA ASN A 353 -6.11 2.66 -18.98
C ASN A 353 -4.77 3.37 -18.71
N ASP A 354 -3.81 3.22 -19.63
CA ASP A 354 -2.51 3.88 -19.57
C ASP A 354 -2.51 5.16 -20.42
N SER A 355 -3.42 6.09 -20.11
CA SER A 355 -3.59 7.33 -20.89
C SER A 355 -2.39 8.28 -20.86
N VAL A 356 -1.66 8.27 -19.76
CA VAL A 356 -0.42 8.99 -19.52
C VAL A 356 0.49 8.13 -18.63
N PRO A 357 1.80 8.39 -18.57
CA PRO A 357 2.69 7.75 -17.61
C PRO A 357 2.16 7.85 -16.16
N ALA A 358 2.40 6.83 -15.33
CA ALA A 358 1.84 6.72 -13.98
C ALA A 358 2.17 7.91 -13.05
N ASP A 359 3.31 8.58 -13.25
CA ASP A 359 3.71 9.77 -12.53
C ASP A 359 2.93 11.04 -12.94
N GLU A 360 2.41 11.07 -14.17
CA GLU A 360 1.59 12.17 -14.71
C GLU A 360 0.09 12.02 -14.40
N MET A 361 -0.38 10.79 -14.12
CA MET A 361 -1.76 10.49 -13.76
C MET A 361 -2.25 11.35 -12.58
N ILE A 362 -3.47 11.86 -12.69
CA ILE A 362 -4.20 12.62 -11.66
C ILE A 362 -4.54 11.69 -10.50
N PHE A 363 -5.16 10.55 -10.81
CA PHE A 363 -5.34 9.45 -9.86
C PHE A 363 -4.48 8.28 -10.29
N LYS A 364 -3.32 8.16 -9.64
CA LYS A 364 -2.36 7.09 -9.91
C LYS A 364 -3.05 5.73 -9.77
N ARG A 365 -2.72 4.83 -10.71
CA ARG A 365 -3.14 3.45 -10.70
C ARG A 365 -1.93 2.54 -10.82
N THR A 366 -1.99 1.40 -10.14
CA THR A 366 -0.97 0.37 -10.23
C THR A 366 -1.56 -1.00 -10.52
N PRO A 367 -0.79 -1.90 -11.13
CA PRO A 367 -1.23 -3.29 -11.34
C PRO A 367 -1.65 -3.99 -10.04
N SER A 368 -1.13 -3.59 -8.87
CA SER A 368 -1.54 -4.10 -7.55
C SER A 368 -3.01 -3.86 -7.19
N GLN A 369 -3.65 -2.84 -7.76
CA GLN A 369 -5.04 -2.50 -7.45
C GLN A 369 -6.06 -3.39 -8.18
N ILE A 370 -5.66 -4.02 -9.28
CA ILE A 370 -6.52 -4.93 -10.05
C ILE A 370 -6.92 -6.13 -9.18
N GLY A 371 -8.22 -6.40 -9.09
CA GLY A 371 -8.79 -7.50 -8.30
C GLY A 371 -9.18 -7.12 -6.87
N ARG A 372 -8.84 -5.93 -6.39
CA ARG A 372 -9.25 -5.45 -5.05
C ARG A 372 -10.72 -5.04 -5.04
N ASN A 373 -11.37 -5.17 -3.88
CA ASN A 373 -12.65 -4.50 -3.67
C ASN A 373 -12.45 -2.98 -3.68
N VAL A 374 -13.34 -2.24 -4.33
CA VAL A 374 -13.25 -0.78 -4.47
C VAL A 374 -13.18 -0.06 -3.13
N GLU A 375 -13.81 -0.58 -2.08
CA GLU A 375 -13.73 -0.01 -0.73
C GLU A 375 -12.29 -0.01 -0.22
N LEU A 376 -11.53 -1.08 -0.47
CA LEU A 376 -10.13 -1.20 -0.02
C LEU A 376 -9.17 -0.30 -0.80
N CYS A 377 -9.59 0.19 -1.96
CA CYS A 377 -8.82 1.12 -2.79
C CYS A 377 -8.93 2.58 -2.33
N HIS A 378 -9.65 2.85 -1.24
CA HIS A 378 -9.91 4.21 -0.76
C HIS A 378 -9.60 4.35 0.74
N PRO A 379 -9.10 5.51 1.18
CA PRO A 379 -8.93 5.80 2.60
C PRO A 379 -10.25 5.65 3.39
N PRO A 380 -10.22 5.17 4.65
CA PRO A 380 -11.42 4.93 5.46
C PRO A 380 -12.41 6.09 5.52
N LYS A 381 -11.91 7.33 5.58
CA LYS A 381 -12.72 8.56 5.61
C LYS A 381 -13.62 8.77 4.38
N PHE A 382 -13.30 8.15 3.25
CA PHE A 382 -14.08 8.25 2.01
C PHE A 382 -15.01 7.07 1.75
N LEU A 383 -14.93 5.99 2.54
CA LEU A 383 -15.71 4.77 2.34
C LEU A 383 -17.21 5.03 2.31
N ASP A 384 -17.72 5.84 3.23
CA ASP A 384 -19.15 6.19 3.28
C ASP A 384 -19.62 6.88 2.01
N LYS A 385 -18.76 7.72 1.41
CA LYS A 385 -19.07 8.41 0.16
C LYS A 385 -19.06 7.43 -1.01
N VAL A 386 -18.05 6.56 -1.09
CA VAL A 386 -17.95 5.50 -2.12
C VAL A 386 -19.17 4.59 -2.06
N ARG A 387 -19.53 4.07 -0.87
CA ARG A 387 -20.72 3.24 -0.64
C ARG A 387 -21.99 3.90 -1.12
N ARG A 388 -22.20 5.18 -0.79
CA ARG A 388 -23.39 5.93 -1.21
C ARG A 388 -23.46 6.09 -2.73
N ILE A 389 -22.35 6.40 -3.38
CA ILE A 389 -22.26 6.53 -4.84
C ILE A 389 -22.60 5.19 -5.50
N PHE A 390 -21.89 4.12 -5.12
CA PHE A 390 -22.08 2.79 -5.69
C PHE A 390 -23.49 2.27 -5.48
N LYS A 391 -24.06 2.42 -4.29
CA LYS A 391 -25.45 2.06 -4.00
C LYS A 391 -26.43 2.82 -4.88
N ALA A 392 -26.29 4.14 -4.99
CA ALA A 392 -27.21 4.96 -5.78
C ALA A 392 -27.14 4.65 -7.29
N LEU A 393 -25.94 4.36 -7.81
CA LEU A 393 -25.74 3.93 -9.19
C LEU A 393 -26.34 2.54 -9.43
N ARG A 394 -26.09 1.59 -8.52
CA ARG A 394 -26.60 0.21 -8.58
C ARG A 394 -28.13 0.15 -8.56
N GLU A 395 -28.76 0.89 -7.64
CA GLU A 395 -30.22 0.95 -7.49
C GLU A 395 -30.93 1.76 -8.60
N GLY A 396 -30.18 2.48 -9.44
CA GLY A 396 -30.77 3.32 -10.49
C GLY A 396 -31.37 4.63 -9.98
N ASN A 397 -31.01 5.07 -8.78
CA ASN A 397 -31.41 6.37 -8.24
C ASN A 397 -30.73 7.53 -9.02
N ARG A 398 -29.56 7.26 -9.61
CA ARG A 398 -28.82 8.14 -10.51
C ARG A 398 -28.04 7.31 -11.53
N ASP A 399 -27.84 7.89 -12.71
CA ASP A 399 -26.97 7.28 -13.75
C ASP A 399 -25.53 7.75 -13.68
N LYS A 400 -25.28 8.93 -13.09
CA LYS A 400 -23.94 9.46 -12.88
C LYS A 400 -23.80 10.38 -11.66
N PHE A 401 -22.58 10.48 -11.15
CA PHE A 401 -22.13 11.49 -10.19
C PHE A 401 -20.95 12.24 -10.80
N GLU A 402 -21.00 13.57 -10.74
CA GLU A 402 -19.97 14.46 -11.29
C GLU A 402 -19.40 15.32 -10.16
N MET A 403 -18.08 15.47 -10.15
CA MET A 403 -17.35 16.29 -9.19
C MET A 403 -16.21 16.99 -9.92
N TRP A 404 -15.78 18.14 -9.40
CA TRP A 404 -14.64 18.84 -9.95
C TRP A 404 -13.88 19.58 -8.86
N PHE A 405 -12.58 19.76 -9.08
CA PHE A 405 -11.72 20.53 -8.21
C PHE A 405 -10.55 21.13 -9.00
N LYS A 406 -10.00 22.23 -8.48
CA LYS A 406 -8.80 22.85 -9.03
C LYS A 406 -7.59 22.32 -8.26
N SER A 407 -6.65 21.69 -8.97
CA SER A 407 -5.37 21.26 -8.41
C SER A 407 -4.36 22.39 -8.56
N GLU A 408 -4.22 23.23 -7.52
CA GLU A 408 -3.31 24.39 -7.56
C GLU A 408 -1.85 23.98 -7.77
N SER A 409 -1.42 22.85 -7.20
CA SER A 409 -0.04 22.35 -7.33
C SER A 409 0.32 21.90 -8.74
N ARG A 410 -0.65 21.40 -9.50
CA ARG A 410 -0.46 20.90 -10.87
C ARG A 410 -0.96 21.87 -11.95
N GLY A 411 -1.62 22.96 -11.56
CA GLY A 411 -2.25 23.89 -12.50
C GLY A 411 -3.39 23.29 -13.32
N LYS A 412 -4.01 22.19 -12.85
CA LYS A 412 -5.05 21.44 -13.55
C LYS A 412 -6.45 21.74 -13.00
N PHE A 413 -7.48 21.66 -13.83
CA PHE A 413 -8.88 21.70 -13.40
C PHE A 413 -9.48 20.33 -13.66
N VAL A 414 -9.60 19.54 -12.61
CA VAL A 414 -9.95 18.12 -12.72
C VAL A 414 -11.46 17.96 -12.65
N HIS A 415 -12.01 17.24 -13.63
CA HIS A 415 -13.40 16.77 -13.62
C HIS A 415 -13.41 15.25 -13.46
N VAL A 416 -14.14 14.75 -12.47
CA VAL A 416 -14.28 13.33 -12.12
C VAL A 416 -15.72 12.92 -12.31
N THR A 417 -15.96 11.84 -13.04
CA THR A 417 -17.30 11.28 -13.24
C THR A 417 -17.34 9.81 -12.86
N TYR A 418 -18.34 9.43 -12.07
CA TYR A 418 -18.72 8.03 -11.84
C TYR A 418 -20.03 7.77 -12.55
N ALA A 419 -20.04 6.87 -13.52
CA ALA A 419 -21.22 6.50 -14.30
C ALA A 419 -21.59 5.02 -14.08
N ALA A 420 -22.89 4.73 -13.98
CA ALA A 420 -23.37 3.35 -13.97
C ALA A 420 -23.20 2.74 -15.37
N VAL A 421 -22.51 1.60 -15.44
CA VAL A 421 -22.48 0.77 -16.64
C VAL A 421 -23.63 -0.22 -16.55
N ARG A 422 -24.48 -0.25 -17.57
CA ARG A 422 -25.61 -1.17 -17.68
C ARG A 422 -25.55 -1.90 -19.02
N ASP A 423 -26.03 -3.14 -19.04
CA ASP A 423 -26.18 -3.89 -20.29
C ASP A 423 -27.46 -3.49 -21.04
N GLU A 424 -27.71 -4.16 -22.18
CA GLU A 424 -28.89 -3.92 -23.04
C GLU A 424 -30.23 -4.15 -22.31
N SER A 425 -30.25 -4.95 -21.24
CA SER A 425 -31.44 -5.20 -20.42
C SER A 425 -31.63 -4.16 -19.30
N GLY A 426 -30.65 -3.26 -19.12
CA GLY A 426 -30.61 -2.29 -18.03
C GLY A 426 -30.04 -2.86 -16.72
N GLU A 427 -29.52 -4.10 -16.72
CA GLU A 427 -28.88 -4.69 -15.56
C GLU A 427 -27.56 -3.96 -15.27
N PHE A 428 -27.32 -3.67 -14.00
CA PHE A 428 -26.09 -3.02 -13.55
C PHE A 428 -24.89 -3.95 -13.71
N GLN A 429 -23.89 -3.52 -14.48
CA GLN A 429 -22.66 -4.26 -14.76
C GLN A 429 -21.44 -3.69 -14.03
N GLY A 430 -21.54 -2.48 -13.47
CA GLY A 430 -20.46 -1.87 -12.72
C GLY A 430 -20.49 -0.35 -12.72
N VAL A 431 -19.40 0.25 -12.23
CA VAL A 431 -19.16 1.69 -12.24
C VAL A 431 -17.95 1.99 -13.11
N LEU A 432 -18.14 2.93 -14.04
CA LEU A 432 -17.08 3.54 -14.83
C LEU A 432 -16.70 4.86 -14.18
N GLU A 433 -15.49 4.96 -13.66
CA GLU A 433 -14.86 6.22 -13.29
C GLU A 433 -14.09 6.75 -14.51
N TYR A 434 -14.26 8.03 -14.84
CA TYR A 434 -13.38 8.72 -15.77
C TYR A 434 -13.02 10.11 -15.29
N VAL A 435 -11.75 10.46 -15.43
CA VAL A 435 -11.12 11.67 -14.90
C VAL A 435 -10.44 12.41 -16.03
N GLN A 436 -10.69 13.70 -16.12
CA GLN A 436 -10.17 14.53 -17.20
C GLN A 436 -9.70 15.88 -16.65
N ASP A 437 -8.51 16.30 -17.10
CA ASP A 437 -8.10 17.70 -16.97
C ASP A 437 -8.86 18.54 -18.00
N ILE A 438 -9.80 19.35 -17.50
CA ILE A 438 -10.63 20.22 -18.33
C ILE A 438 -10.09 21.65 -18.37
N GLN A 439 -8.94 21.95 -17.77
CA GLN A 439 -8.30 23.26 -17.86
C GLN A 439 -8.11 23.70 -19.32
N PRO A 440 -7.62 22.85 -20.26
CA PRO A 440 -7.51 23.22 -21.67
C PRO A 440 -8.83 23.64 -22.31
N PHE A 441 -9.96 23.04 -21.91
CA PHE A 441 -11.28 23.44 -22.42
C PHE A 441 -11.76 24.77 -21.85
N ARG A 442 -11.38 25.07 -20.60
CA ARG A 442 -11.73 26.35 -19.95
C ARG A 442 -10.95 27.53 -20.54
N ASP A 443 -9.77 27.28 -21.09
CA ASP A 443 -8.90 28.28 -21.70
C ASP A 443 -9.27 28.59 -23.15
N ILE A 444 -10.22 27.85 -23.75
CA ILE A 444 -10.76 28.16 -25.07
C ILE A 444 -11.51 29.49 -25.00
N ASP A 445 -10.99 30.49 -25.70
CA ASP A 445 -11.52 31.86 -25.76
C ASP A 445 -12.13 32.23 -27.13
N SER A 446 -12.19 31.26 -28.04
CA SER A 446 -12.71 31.42 -29.40
C SER A 446 -13.94 30.53 -29.63
N ASP A 447 -14.84 30.99 -30.51
CA ASP A 447 -16.04 30.24 -30.86
C ASP A 447 -15.74 29.03 -31.79
N PHE A 448 -14.58 29.02 -32.45
CA PHE A 448 -14.16 27.96 -33.36
C PHE A 448 -12.64 27.93 -33.52
N TYR A 449 -12.08 26.72 -33.57
CA TYR A 449 -10.69 26.46 -33.92
C TYR A 449 -10.66 25.32 -34.96
N ARG A 450 -10.11 25.59 -36.15
CA ARG A 450 -9.99 24.63 -37.26
C ARG A 450 -8.63 24.68 -37.94
N ASP A 451 -7.69 25.37 -37.32
CA ASP A 451 -6.34 25.49 -37.85
C ASP A 451 -5.64 24.14 -37.69
N LEU A 452 -4.85 23.78 -38.69
CA LEU A 452 -4.12 22.51 -38.77
C LEU A 452 -2.62 22.70 -38.48
N ASP A 453 -2.24 23.93 -38.11
CA ASP A 453 -0.85 24.41 -38.03
C ASP A 453 -0.31 24.39 -36.60
#